data_AF-A0A5C7Y7S6-F1
#
_entry.id   AF-A0A5C7Y7S6-F1
#
_cell.length_a   1.000
_cell.length_b   1.000
_cell.length_c   1.000
_cell.angle_alpha   90.00
_cell.angle_beta   90.00
_cell.angle_gamma   90.00
#
_symmetry.space_group_name_H-M   'P 1'
#
loop_
_entity.id
_entity.type
_entity.pdbx_description
1 polymer ?
#
loop_
_entity_poly.entity_id
_entity_poly.type
_entity_poly.pdbx_seq_one_letter_code
_entity_poly.pdbx_strand_id
1 'polypeptide(L)' 'MSTVSAYAATAADAPLTKTTITRRDPGPHDVAFDIAFAGICHSDIHTVKG' A
#
# COMPACT_ATOMS: atom_id res chain seq x y z
N MET A 1 -11.89 -2.60 11.97
CA MET A 1 -11.06 -1.70 11.14
C MET A 1 -9.70 -1.58 11.79
N SER A 2 -8.60 -1.67 11.02
CA SER A 2 -7.24 -1.50 11.53
C SER A 2 -6.52 -0.34 10.84
N THR A 3 -5.80 0.46 11.62
CA THR A 3 -4.88 1.48 11.10
C THR A 3 -3.48 0.89 11.01
N VAL A 4 -2.89 0.90 9.82
CA VAL A 4 -1.59 0.26 9.54
C VAL A 4 -0.63 1.23 8.85
N SER A 5 0.67 0.97 8.99
CA SER A 5 1.69 1.71 8.24
C SER A 5 1.66 1.35 6.76
N ALA A 6 1.90 2.33 5.90
CA ALA A 6 1.96 2.15 4.45
C ALA A 6 2.95 3.12 3.82
N TYR A 7 3.24 2.93 2.53
CA TYR A 7 3.90 3.91 1.69
C TYR A 7 2.95 4.32 0.56
N ALA A 8 2.86 5.62 0.28
CA ALA A 8 1.98 6.15 -0.76
C ALA A 8 2.61 7.33 -1.50
N ALA A 9 2.26 7.47 -2.78
CA ALA A 9 2.48 8.65 -3.57
C ALA A 9 1.15 9.40 -3.68
N THR A 10 1.13 10.69 -3.33
CA THR A 10 -0.10 11.50 -3.27
C THR A 10 -0.43 12.19 -4.60
N ALA A 11 0.46 12.12 -5.58
CA ALA A 11 0.27 12.60 -6.95
C ALA A 11 1.13 11.76 -7.91
N ALA A 12 0.85 11.87 -9.22
CA ALA A 12 1.70 11.26 -10.23
C ALA A 12 3.14 11.79 -10.12
N ASP A 13 4.10 10.88 -10.23
CA ASP A 13 5.56 11.13 -10.12
C ASP A 13 6.02 11.70 -8.77
N ALA A 14 5.14 11.78 -7.76
CA ALA A 14 5.53 12.15 -6.41
C ALA A 14 6.28 11.00 -5.71
N PRO A 15 7.24 11.30 -4.82
CA PRO A 15 7.95 10.25 -4.08
C PRO A 15 7.00 9.45 -3.19
N LEU A 16 7.26 8.15 -3.05
CA LEU A 16 6.62 7.33 -2.04
C LEU A 16 7.06 7.80 -0.65
N THR A 17 6.09 8.14 0.18
CA THR A 17 6.32 8.58 1.56
C THR A 17 5.60 7.69 2.55
N LYS A 18 6.19 7.53 3.74
CA LYS A 18 5.56 6.76 4.81
C LYS A 18 4.29 7.47 5.27
N THR A 19 3.22 6.71 5.38
CA THR A 19 1.91 7.17 5.83
C THR A 19 1.20 6.07 6.62
N THR A 20 -0.04 6.34 7.00
CA THR A 20 -0.95 5.36 7.61
C THR A 20 -2.24 5.27 6.81
N ILE A 21 -2.80 4.06 6.69
CA ILE A 21 -4.10 3.83 6.06
C ILE A 21 -5.01 3.07 7.00
N THR A 22 -6.32 3.29 6.88
CA THR A 22 -7.34 2.51 7.58
C THR A 22 -7.85 1.41 6.63
N ARG A 23 -7.80 0.17 7.08
CA ARG A 23 -8.34 -0.99 6.36
C ARG A 23 -9.66 -1.43 7.00
N ARG A 24 -10.62 -1.80 6.15
CA ARG A 24 -11.84 -2.49 6.59
C ARG A 24 -11.51 -3.87 7.15
N ASP A 25 -12.41 -4.41 7.94
CA ASP A 25 -12.30 -5.79 8.39
C ASP A 25 -12.43 -6.76 7.18
N PRO A 26 -11.71 -7.90 7.19
CA PRO A 26 -11.87 -8.93 6.18
C PRO A 26 -13.31 -9.44 6.13
N GLY A 27 -13.85 -9.57 4.91
CA GLY A 27 -15.13 -10.23 4.69
C GLY A 27 -14.98 -11.76 4.62
N PRO A 28 -16.08 -12.49 4.35
CA PRO A 28 -16.08 -13.95 4.38
C PRO A 28 -15.09 -14.64 3.42
N HIS A 29 -14.62 -13.93 2.40
CA HIS A 29 -13.68 -14.44 1.39
C HIS A 29 -12.36 -13.68 1.35
N ASP A 30 -12.11 -12.78 2.30
CA ASP A 30 -10.87 -12.01 2.38
C ASP A 30 -9.92 -12.64 3.39
N VAL A 31 -8.62 -12.46 3.17
CA VAL A 31 -7.58 -12.85 4.14
C VAL A 31 -6.76 -11.62 4.51
N ALA A 32 -6.49 -11.47 5.80
CA ALA A 32 -5.55 -10.47 6.29
C ALA A 32 -4.15 -11.10 6.43
N PHE A 33 -3.15 -10.44 5.86
CA PHE A 33 -1.75 -10.83 5.98
C PHE A 33 -1.00 -9.77 6.77
N ASP A 34 -0.12 -10.22 7.67
CA ASP A 34 0.92 -9.38 8.24
C ASP A 34 2.13 -9.41 7.29
N ILE A 35 2.43 -8.26 6.67
CA ILE A 35 3.44 -8.17 5.62
C ILE A 35 4.81 -8.02 6.28
N ALA A 36 5.59 -9.11 6.29
CA ALA A 36 6.98 -9.06 6.75
C ALA A 36 7.90 -8.36 5.73
N PHE A 37 7.71 -8.65 4.43
CA PHE A 37 8.52 -8.11 3.34
C PHE A 37 7.69 -7.93 2.07
N ALA A 38 8.00 -6.89 1.29
CA ALA A 38 7.47 -6.67 -0.06
C ALA A 38 8.59 -6.09 -0.94
N GLY A 39 8.81 -6.70 -2.11
CA GLY A 39 9.77 -6.19 -3.09
C GLY A 39 9.20 -5.02 -3.89
N ILE A 40 10.10 -4.22 -4.48
CA ILE A 40 9.74 -3.15 -5.43
C ILE A 40 10.05 -3.63 -6.84
N CYS A 41 9.09 -3.49 -7.74
CA CYS A 41 9.19 -3.84 -9.15
C CYS A 41 9.07 -2.59 -10.04
N HIS A 42 9.40 -2.73 -11.33
CA HIS A 42 9.20 -1.66 -12.32
C HIS A 42 7.72 -1.28 -12.48
N SER A 43 6.79 -2.23 -12.35
CA SER A 43 5.35 -1.97 -12.42
C SER A 43 4.88 -0.98 -11.35
N ASP A 44 5.51 -0.98 -10.17
CA ASP A 44 5.17 -0.05 -9.09
C ASP A 44 5.60 1.37 -9.47
N ILE A 45 6.78 1.52 -10.07
CA ILE A 45 7.29 2.80 -10.56
C ILE A 45 6.40 3.34 -11.69
N HIS A 46 6.03 2.48 -12.65
CA HIS A 46 5.10 2.85 -13.71
C HIS A 46 3.76 3.32 -13.13
N THR A 47 3.22 2.59 -12.15
CA THR A 47 1.96 2.96 -11.48
C THR A 47 2.04 4.34 -10.81
N VAL A 48 3.17 4.68 -10.18
CA VAL A 48 3.36 6.00 -9.55
C VAL A 48 3.50 7.11 -10.60
N LYS A 49 4.07 6.82 -11.76
CA LYS A 49 4.32 7.82 -12.80
C LYS A 49 3.13 8.11 -13.73
N GLY A 50 2.16 7.19 -13.80
CA GLY A 50 1.03 7.28 -14.73
C GLY A 50 1.33 6.56 -16.03
#